data_AF-A0A8H7UB54-F1
#
_entry.id   AF-A0A8H7UB54-F1
#
_cell.length_a   1.000
_cell.length_b   1.000
_cell.length_c   1.000
_cell.angle_alpha   90.00
_cell.angle_beta   90.00
_cell.angle_gamma   90.00
#
_symmetry.space_group_name_H-M   'P 1'
#
loop_
_entity.id
_entity.type
_entity.pdbx_description
1 polymer ?
#
loop_
_entity_poly.entity_id
_entity_poly.type
_entity_poly.pdbx_seq_one_letter_code
_entity_poly.pdbx_strand_id
1 'polypeptide(L)'
;MALADLLSSFLPTVYAEEQPEEQPEEAVEEVEEEEEEPEDPKDAIMEGAKFSCQANIHHLPSVECQNSKECSKVKAHLDECTERVENGAHEDCIEEFFHFMHCADTCAAPKVFAATV
;
A
#
# COMPACT_ATOMS: atom_id res chain seq x y z
N MET A 1 -39.04 8.79 8.82
CA MET A 1 -38.16 9.53 7.89
C MET A 1 -36.84 9.78 8.61
N ALA A 2 -35.96 8.78 8.67
CA ALA A 2 -34.66 8.87 9.35
C ALA A 2 -33.70 7.76 8.89
N LEU A 3 -34.22 6.59 8.53
CA LEU A 3 -33.40 5.47 8.03
C LEU A 3 -33.04 5.60 6.55
N ALA A 4 -33.89 6.23 5.74
CA ALA A 4 -33.61 6.48 4.32
C ALA A 4 -32.44 7.46 4.12
N ASP A 5 -32.35 8.48 4.98
CA ASP A 5 -31.29 9.50 4.91
C ASP A 5 -29.91 8.93 5.31
N LEU A 6 -29.87 7.99 6.25
CA LEU A 6 -28.63 7.31 6.66
C LEU A 6 -28.10 6.36 5.59
N LEU A 7 -28.98 5.66 4.87
CA LEU A 7 -28.58 4.77 3.77
C LEU A 7 -28.08 5.56 2.55
N SER A 8 -28.63 6.74 2.28
CA SER A 8 -28.18 7.61 1.18
C SER A 8 -26.79 8.20 1.40
N SER A 9 -26.33 8.34 2.65
CA SER A 9 -24.99 8.88 2.95
C SER A 9 -23.89 7.83 2.91
N PHE A 10 -24.24 6.54 2.96
CA PHE A 10 -23.28 5.44 3.00
C PHE A 10 -23.05 4.76 1.65
N LEU A 11 -23.92 4.99 0.67
CA LEU A 11 -23.83 4.40 -0.65
C LEU A 11 -23.85 5.53 -1.68
N PRO A 12 -22.70 5.94 -2.25
CA PRO A 12 -22.71 6.82 -3.39
C PRO A 12 -23.41 6.08 -4.53
N THR A 13 -24.63 6.49 -4.87
CA THR A 13 -25.40 5.89 -5.94
C THR A 13 -24.77 6.29 -7.28
N VAL A 14 -24.00 5.38 -7.88
CA VAL A 14 -23.64 5.47 -9.30
C VAL A 14 -24.91 5.31 -10.11
N TYR A 15 -25.21 6.31 -10.93
CA TYR A 15 -26.35 6.32 -11.84
C TYR A 15 -25.91 5.66 -13.15
N ALA A 16 -26.17 4.36 -13.28
CA ALA A 16 -26.07 3.66 -14.56
C ALA A 16 -27.44 3.77 -15.25
N GLU A 17 -27.51 4.54 -16.33
CA GLU A 17 -28.71 4.61 -17.17
C GLU A 17 -28.85 3.29 -17.95
N GLU A 18 -29.75 2.42 -17.49
CA GLU A 18 -30.15 1.22 -18.20
C GLU A 18 -31.25 1.60 -19.20
N GLN A 19 -30.89 1.64 -20.48
CA GLN A 19 -31.85 1.74 -21.59
C GLN A 19 -31.81 0.42 -22.36
N PRO A 20 -32.89 -0.39 -22.37
CA PRO A 20 -32.97 -1.56 -23.23
C PRO A 20 -33.34 -1.10 -24.65
N GLU A 21 -32.84 -1.81 -25.67
CA GLU A 21 -33.60 -2.37 -26.81
C GLU A 21 -32.70 -2.65 -28.04
N GLU A 22 -32.78 -3.89 -28.52
CA GLU A 22 -32.66 -4.40 -29.90
C GLU A 22 -31.28 -4.54 -30.61
N GLN A 23 -30.94 -5.81 -30.93
CA GLN A 23 -30.00 -6.19 -32.00
C GLN A 23 -30.70 -6.08 -33.37
N PRO A 24 -29.95 -5.76 -34.46
CA PRO A 24 -29.58 -6.83 -35.39
C PRO A 24 -28.17 -6.72 -36.01
N GLU A 25 -27.81 -7.80 -36.69
CA GLU A 25 -26.53 -8.31 -37.21
C GLU A 25 -25.78 -7.51 -38.31
N GLU A 26 -24.47 -7.83 -38.39
CA GLU A 26 -23.55 -7.82 -39.55
C GLU A 26 -23.02 -6.50 -40.16
N ALA A 27 -21.75 -6.20 -39.87
CA ALA A 27 -20.70 -5.97 -40.88
C ALA A 27 -19.31 -5.99 -40.20
N VAL A 28 -18.46 -6.92 -40.62
CA VAL A 28 -17.04 -6.99 -40.24
C VAL A 28 -16.30 -5.91 -41.03
N GLU A 29 -15.86 -4.85 -40.36
CA GLU A 29 -14.78 -3.98 -40.84
C GLU A 29 -13.57 -4.23 -39.92
N GLU A 30 -12.53 -4.84 -40.49
CA GLU A 30 -11.23 -4.97 -39.85
C GLU A 30 -10.59 -3.58 -39.76
N VAL A 31 -10.66 -2.98 -38.58
CA VAL A 31 -9.80 -1.87 -38.18
C VAL A 31 -8.68 -2.51 -37.35
N GLU A 32 -7.48 -2.60 -37.93
CA GLU A 32 -6.25 -2.77 -37.15
C GLU A 32 -6.10 -1.53 -36.27
N GLU A 33 -6.67 -1.59 -35.07
CA GLU A 33 -6.34 -0.69 -33.97
C GLU A 33 -4.95 -1.08 -33.47
N GLU A 34 -3.98 -0.23 -33.79
CA GLU A 34 -2.65 -0.22 -33.19
C GLU A 34 -2.83 -0.06 -31.67
N GLU A 35 -2.61 -1.13 -30.90
CA GLU A 35 -2.64 -1.09 -29.44
C GLU A 35 -1.50 -0.16 -28.94
N GLU A 36 -1.80 1.13 -28.73
CA GLU A 36 -0.98 1.97 -27.86
C GLU A 36 -1.05 1.37 -26.45
N GLU A 37 0.05 0.72 -26.04
CA GLU A 37 0.26 0.26 -24.68
C GLU A 37 0.12 1.48 -23.74
N PRO A 38 -0.85 1.49 -22.81
CA PRO A 38 -1.01 2.61 -21.90
C PRO A 38 0.26 2.76 -21.06
N GLU A 39 0.94 3.89 -21.18
CA GLU A 39 2.12 4.20 -20.37
C GLU A 39 1.78 3.99 -18.87
N ASP A 40 2.52 3.11 -18.18
CA ASP A 40 2.31 2.82 -16.76
C ASP A 40 2.57 4.11 -15.93
N PRO A 41 1.53 4.73 -15.32
CA PRO A 41 1.68 5.96 -14.57
C PRO A 41 2.48 5.77 -13.26
N LYS A 42 2.88 4.54 -12.92
CA LYS A 42 3.70 4.21 -11.75
C LYS A 42 4.99 5.04 -11.69
N ASP A 43 5.64 5.29 -12.82
CA ASP A 43 6.89 6.06 -12.84
C ASP A 43 6.65 7.54 -12.48
N ALA A 44 5.57 8.14 -12.98
CA ALA A 44 5.17 9.50 -12.62
C ALA A 44 4.77 9.63 -11.14
N ILE A 45 4.12 8.60 -10.58
CA ILE A 45 3.73 8.56 -9.17
C ILE A 45 4.96 8.37 -8.26
N MET A 46 5.91 7.53 -8.65
CA MET A 46 7.16 7.35 -7.91
C MET A 46 8.02 8.62 -7.88
N GLU A 47 8.12 9.34 -9.01
CA GLU A 47 8.82 10.63 -9.09
C GLU A 47 8.16 11.69 -8.17
N GLY A 48 6.83 11.77 -8.15
CA GLY A 48 6.09 12.69 -7.28
C GLY A 48 6.22 12.38 -5.78
N ALA A 49 6.21 11.09 -5.40
CA ALA A 49 6.37 10.65 -4.02
C ALA A 49 7.81 10.86 -3.49
N LYS A 50 8.80 10.89 -4.39
CA LYS A 50 10.19 11.14 -4.04
C LYS A 50 10.36 12.54 -3.44
N PHE A 51 9.65 13.55 -3.95
CA PHE A 51 9.77 14.93 -3.47
C PHE A 51 9.29 15.13 -2.02
N SER A 52 8.27 14.39 -1.54
CA SER A 52 7.82 14.46 -0.14
C SER A 52 8.65 13.59 0.82
N CYS A 53 9.36 12.58 0.30
CA CYS A 53 10.15 11.64 1.10
C CYS A 53 11.67 11.93 1.08
N GLN A 54 12.14 12.89 0.28
CA GLN A 54 13.56 13.27 0.14
C GLN A 54 14.07 14.17 1.28
N ALA A 55 13.69 13.88 2.52
CA ALA A 55 14.49 14.31 3.67
C ALA A 55 15.22 13.05 4.15
N ASN A 56 16.52 12.95 3.86
CA ASN A 56 17.46 11.92 4.33
C ASN A 56 16.77 10.69 4.96
N ILE A 57 16.55 9.61 4.19
CA ILE A 57 15.86 8.39 4.66
C ILE A 57 16.39 7.88 6.00
N HIS A 58 17.70 8.04 6.25
CA HIS A 58 18.35 7.68 7.52
C HIS A 58 17.93 8.53 8.74
N HIS A 59 17.32 9.69 8.54
CA HIS A 59 16.80 10.59 9.57
C HIS A 59 15.28 10.47 9.77
N LEU A 60 14.60 9.59 9.03
CA LEU A 60 13.22 9.29 9.38
C LEU A 60 13.21 8.59 10.75
N PRO A 61 12.41 9.06 11.73
CA PRO A 61 12.36 8.45 13.05
C PRO A 61 12.16 6.94 13.03
N SER A 62 11.36 6.44 12.08
CA SER A 62 11.14 5.01 11.87
C SER A 62 12.42 4.25 11.51
N VAL A 63 13.28 4.79 10.65
CA VAL A 63 14.53 4.15 10.22
C VAL A 63 15.58 4.17 11.34
N GLU A 64 15.66 5.27 12.09
CA GLU A 64 16.53 5.34 13.28
C GLU A 64 16.12 4.32 14.35
N CYS A 65 14.82 4.17 14.58
CA CYS A 65 14.28 3.28 15.58
C CYS A 65 14.45 1.80 15.22
N GLN A 66 14.31 1.44 13.93
CA GLN A 66 14.60 0.11 13.41
C GLN A 66 16.07 -0.31 13.62
N ASN A 67 17.00 0.63 13.48
CA ASN A 67 18.44 0.38 13.66
C ASN A 67 18.93 0.63 15.09
N SER A 68 18.01 0.89 16.02
CA SER A 68 18.36 1.15 17.41
C SER A 68 18.84 -0.12 18.12
N LYS A 69 19.67 0.06 19.15
CA LYS A 69 20.15 -1.06 19.97
C LYS A 69 19.02 -1.79 20.69
N GLU A 70 17.95 -1.08 21.05
CA GLU A 70 16.78 -1.65 21.72
C GLU A 70 16.05 -2.68 20.85
N CYS A 71 15.94 -2.43 19.54
CA CYS A 71 15.26 -3.34 18.62
C CYS A 71 16.20 -4.40 17.99
N SER A 72 17.51 -4.33 18.25
CA SER A 72 18.52 -5.20 17.63
C SER A 72 18.28 -6.70 17.85
N LYS A 73 17.85 -7.09 19.06
CA LYS A 73 17.55 -8.50 19.38
C LYS A 73 16.33 -9.00 18.63
N VAL A 74 15.27 -8.20 18.59
CA VAL A 74 14.03 -8.57 17.91
C VAL A 74 14.25 -8.61 16.39
N LYS A 75 15.06 -7.69 15.87
CA LYS A 75 15.53 -7.73 14.49
C LYS A 75 16.29 -9.03 14.19
N ALA A 76 17.19 -9.46 15.07
CA ALA A 76 17.93 -10.70 14.87
C ALA A 76 17.01 -11.94 14.78
N HIS A 77 15.90 -11.97 15.54
CA HIS A 77 14.91 -13.04 15.42
C HIS A 77 14.18 -13.03 14.07
N LEU A 78 13.83 -11.84 13.57
CA LEU A 78 13.26 -11.69 12.24
C LEU A 78 14.24 -12.13 11.14
N ASP A 79 15.50 -11.73 11.25
CA ASP A 79 16.55 -12.11 10.30
C ASP A 79 16.78 -13.63 10.33
N GLU A 80 16.77 -14.25 11.53
CA GLU A 80 16.86 -15.71 11.69
C GLU A 80 15.65 -16.45 11.07
N CYS A 81 14.42 -15.97 11.30
CA CYS A 81 13.24 -16.55 10.65
C CYS A 81 13.34 -16.45 9.13
N THR A 82 13.77 -15.30 8.62
CA THR A 82 13.94 -15.07 7.18
C THR A 82 14.95 -16.06 6.60
N GLU A 83 16.08 -16.26 7.27
CA GLU A 83 17.08 -17.26 6.87
C GLU A 83 16.50 -18.68 6.86
N ARG A 84 15.67 -19.07 7.83
CA ARG A 84 15.01 -20.39 7.83
C ARG A 84 14.06 -20.55 6.64
N VAL A 85 13.25 -19.53 6.35
CA VAL A 85 12.32 -19.53 5.22
C VAL A 85 13.06 -19.59 3.89
N GLU A 86 14.13 -18.82 3.72
CA GLU A 86 15.01 -18.88 2.54
C GLU A 86 15.67 -20.26 2.37
N ASN A 87 15.97 -20.94 3.48
CA ASN A 87 16.48 -22.32 3.50
C ASN A 87 15.40 -23.40 3.37
N GLY A 88 14.13 -23.02 3.13
CA GLY A 88 13.05 -23.95 2.82
C GLY A 88 12.16 -24.35 4.00
N ALA A 89 12.19 -23.61 5.12
CA ALA A 89 11.20 -23.77 6.17
C ALA A 89 9.80 -23.37 5.68
N HIS A 90 8.78 -24.13 6.07
CA HIS A 90 7.37 -23.87 5.73
C HIS A 90 6.67 -23.08 6.84
N GLU A 91 7.21 -21.92 7.17
CA GLU A 91 6.66 -20.99 8.17
C GLU A 91 6.61 -19.57 7.60
N ASP A 92 5.89 -18.67 8.26
CA ASP A 92 5.85 -17.25 7.96
C ASP A 92 6.45 -16.43 9.11
N CYS A 93 7.18 -15.37 8.79
CA CYS A 93 7.88 -14.55 9.79
C CYS A 93 7.02 -13.41 10.33
N ILE A 94 5.70 -13.59 10.34
CA ILE A 94 4.75 -12.53 10.70
C ILE A 94 4.90 -12.20 12.19
N GLU A 95 5.06 -13.18 13.07
CA GLU A 95 5.21 -12.91 14.51
C GLU A 95 6.46 -12.06 14.79
N GLU A 96 7.62 -12.46 14.26
CA GLU A 96 8.87 -11.73 14.42
C GLU A 96 8.81 -10.34 13.78
N PHE A 97 8.12 -10.21 12.64
CA PHE A 97 7.89 -8.93 12.00
C PHE A 97 7.04 -8.01 12.89
N PHE A 98 5.96 -8.51 13.48
CA PHE A 98 5.12 -7.73 14.38
C PHE A 98 5.86 -7.32 15.64
N HIS A 99 6.71 -8.19 16.22
CA HIS A 99 7.57 -7.81 17.33
C HIS A 99 8.57 -6.71 16.94
N PHE A 100 9.18 -6.82 15.76
CA PHE A 100 10.14 -5.83 15.27
C PHE A 100 9.47 -4.47 15.03
N MET A 101 8.33 -4.46 14.34
CA MET A 101 7.55 -3.25 14.09
C MET A 101 7.02 -2.64 15.38
N HIS A 102 6.51 -3.45 16.32
CA HIS A 102 6.07 -2.95 17.61
C HIS A 102 7.19 -2.23 18.38
N CYS A 103 8.42 -2.77 18.34
CA CYS A 103 9.58 -2.11 18.92
C CYS A 103 9.90 -0.77 18.22
N ALA A 104 9.95 -0.80 16.88
CA ALA A 104 10.26 0.39 16.09
C ALA A 104 9.20 1.49 16.28
N ASP A 105 7.92 1.14 16.28
CA ASP A 105 6.80 2.08 16.43
C ASP A 105 6.75 2.69 17.84
N THR A 106 7.02 1.89 18.87
CA THR A 106 7.11 2.41 20.24
C THR A 106 8.20 3.47 20.37
N CYS A 107 9.30 3.31 19.64
CA CYS A 107 10.37 4.31 19.57
C CYS A 107 10.01 5.50 18.65
N ALA A 108 9.39 5.25 17.50
CA ALA A 108 9.15 6.27 16.48
C ALA A 108 7.96 7.17 16.80
N ALA A 109 6.87 6.61 17.35
CA ALA A 109 5.64 7.32 17.66
C ALA A 109 5.88 8.66 18.40
N PRO A 110 6.58 8.70 19.57
CA PRO A 110 6.79 9.97 20.27
C PRO A 110 7.62 10.98 19.46
N LYS A 111 8.55 10.52 18.62
CA LYS A 111 9.39 11.39 17.77
C LYS A 111 8.59 11.99 16.61
N VAL A 112 7.75 11.18 15.97
CA VAL A 112 6.87 11.61 14.87
C VAL A 112 5.87 12.65 15.38
N PHE A 113 5.22 12.37 16.52
CA PHE A 113 4.26 13.31 17.11
C PHE A 113 4.92 14.59 17.63
N ALA A 114 6.17 14.53 18.10
CA ALA A 114 6.92 15.75 18.45
C ALA A 114 7.30 16.61 17.23
N ALA A 115 7.41 16.02 16.04
CA ALA A 115 7.75 16.72 14.80
C ALA A 115 6.51 17.23 14.02
N THR A 116 5.30 16.90 14.47
CA THR A 116 4.02 17.25 13.80
C THR A 116 3.14 18.19 14.63
N VAL A 117 3.68 18.75 15.72
CA VAL A 117 3.07 19.80 16.56
C VAL A 117 3.79 21.14 16.34
#